data_AF-A0A8X8W1Z8-F1
#
_entry.id   AF-A0A8X8W1Z8-F1
#
_cell.length_a   1.000
_cell.length_b   1.000
_cell.length_c   1.000
_cell.angle_alpha   90.00
_cell.angle_beta   90.00
_cell.angle_gamma   90.00
#
_symmetry.space_group_name_H-M   'P 1'
#
loop_
_entity.id
_entity.type
_entity.pdbx_description
1 polymer ?
#
loop_
_entity_poly.entity_id
_entity_poly.type
_entity_poly.pdbx_seq_one_letter_code
_entity_poly.pdbx_strand_id
1 'polypeptide(L)'
;MATTRNCLLIFTFYTLTLFLRYVLIYISLALSQEWRLRWSSRDWPPGPIWITEFDVATVRMPWTVKRVGPLLRELHSHPYVDGLIMWSNVRPNVSGPGFGCFMMCYTDEHYKNQPVGDVIDGFTRDFIRVPDYNGETDDAGVFEASLFHGEYEATVTLPDGGQPPPPQVFSLMPVREGTVVRF
;
A
#
# COMPACT_ATOMS: atom_id res chain seq x y z
N MET A 1 48.92 27.61 -18.79
CA MET A 1 48.27 28.49 -17.79
C MET A 1 46.77 28.28 -17.86
N ALA A 2 46.26 27.16 -17.34
CA ALA A 2 44.83 26.80 -17.38
C ALA A 2 44.52 25.81 -16.25
N THR A 3 44.58 26.26 -15.00
CA THR A 3 44.39 25.32 -13.87
C THR A 3 43.61 25.89 -12.67
N THR A 4 43.23 27.17 -12.69
CA THR A 4 42.51 27.79 -11.55
C THR A 4 41.05 28.12 -11.83
N ARG A 5 40.62 28.29 -13.09
CA ARG A 5 39.21 28.60 -13.42
C ARG A 5 38.27 27.38 -13.33
N ASN A 6 38.75 26.18 -13.62
CA ASN A 6 37.93 24.96 -13.61
C ASN A 6 37.63 24.45 -12.19
N CYS A 7 38.55 24.62 -11.23
CA CYS A 7 38.30 24.22 -9.83
C CYS A 7 37.23 25.10 -9.15
N LEU A 8 37.19 26.40 -9.46
CA LEU A 8 36.20 27.31 -8.87
C LEU A 8 34.78 26.99 -9.34
N LEU A 9 34.62 26.63 -10.63
CA LEU A 9 33.34 26.21 -11.20
C LEU A 9 32.85 24.87 -10.66
N ILE A 10 33.74 23.90 -10.42
CA ILE A 10 33.39 22.61 -9.81
C ILE A 10 32.98 22.80 -8.34
N PHE A 11 33.68 23.67 -7.60
CA PHE A 11 33.37 23.95 -6.21
C PHE A 11 32.02 24.67 -6.06
N THR A 12 31.72 25.65 -6.91
CA THR A 12 30.42 26.34 -6.88
C THR A 12 29.25 25.43 -7.28
N PHE A 13 29.45 24.52 -8.25
CA PHE A 13 28.42 23.53 -8.62
C PHE A 13 28.16 22.52 -7.51
N TYR A 14 29.20 22.06 -6.81
CA TYR A 14 29.06 21.16 -5.67
C TYR A 14 28.37 21.84 -4.47
N THR A 15 28.73 23.09 -4.16
CA THR A 15 28.08 23.83 -3.08
C THR A 15 26.62 24.15 -3.41
N LEU A 16 26.30 24.48 -4.66
CA LEU A 16 24.93 24.79 -5.09
C LEU A 16 24.04 23.53 -5.09
N THR A 17 24.58 22.39 -5.51
CA THR A 17 23.83 21.11 -5.49
C THR A 17 23.62 20.58 -4.06
N LEU A 18 24.61 20.74 -3.17
CA LEU A 18 24.45 20.43 -1.75
C LEU A 18 23.45 21.39 -1.08
N PHE A 19 23.50 22.68 -1.40
CA PHE A 19 22.55 23.66 -0.89
C PHE A 19 21.12 23.37 -1.37
N LEU A 20 20.93 23.05 -2.65
CA LEU A 20 19.62 22.66 -3.18
C LEU A 20 19.10 21.36 -2.57
N ARG A 21 19.95 20.34 -2.35
CA ARG A 21 19.55 19.11 -1.65
C ARG A 21 19.19 19.39 -0.19
N TYR A 22 19.95 20.24 0.50
CA TYR A 22 19.69 20.59 1.90
C TYR A 22 18.39 21.39 2.03
N VAL A 23 18.16 22.36 1.14
CA VAL A 23 16.92 23.14 1.09
C VAL A 23 15.73 22.25 0.74
N LEU A 24 15.86 21.32 -0.23
CA LEU A 24 14.79 20.37 -0.55
C LEU A 24 14.49 19.44 0.64
N ILE A 25 15.51 18.90 1.32
CA ILE A 25 15.32 18.07 2.52
C ILE A 25 14.66 18.89 3.64
N TYR A 26 15.06 20.14 3.84
CA TYR A 26 14.50 21.01 4.87
C TYR A 26 13.06 21.40 4.55
N ILE A 27 12.72 21.65 3.28
CA ILE A 27 11.35 21.87 2.82
C ILE A 27 10.53 20.59 3.00
N SER A 28 11.05 19.42 2.63
CA SER A 28 10.37 18.13 2.85
C SER A 28 10.14 17.84 4.33
N LEU A 29 11.11 18.18 5.21
CA LEU A 29 10.98 18.01 6.66
C LEU A 29 10.03 19.05 7.28
N ALA A 30 10.10 20.31 6.87
CA ALA A 30 9.20 21.37 7.33
C ALA A 30 7.76 21.09 6.90
N LEU A 31 7.56 20.69 5.64
CA LEU A 31 6.30 20.14 5.17
C LEU A 31 5.94 18.92 6.03
N SER A 32 6.81 17.93 6.26
CA SER A 32 6.45 16.76 7.09
C SER A 32 5.98 17.11 8.51
N GLN A 33 6.50 18.17 9.13
CA GLN A 33 6.15 18.61 10.48
C GLN A 33 4.83 19.38 10.50
N GLU A 34 4.62 20.31 9.56
CA GLU A 34 3.36 21.03 9.39
C GLU A 34 2.22 20.09 8.96
N TRP A 35 2.53 19.15 8.07
CA TRP A 35 1.65 18.03 7.74
C TRP A 35 1.34 17.22 8.99
N ARG A 36 2.32 16.81 9.81
CA ARG A 36 2.06 16.05 11.06
C ARG A 36 1.12 16.78 12.04
N LEU A 37 1.21 18.11 12.13
CA LEU A 37 0.28 18.92 12.94
C LEU A 37 -1.12 18.96 12.31
N ARG A 38 -1.22 19.10 10.98
CA ARG A 38 -2.48 19.05 10.22
C ARG A 38 -3.16 17.67 10.26
N TRP A 39 -2.37 16.60 10.29
CA TRP A 39 -2.83 15.21 10.49
C TRP A 39 -3.45 14.99 11.89
N SER A 40 -3.14 15.85 12.87
CA SER A 40 -3.69 15.76 14.24
C SER A 40 -4.89 16.68 14.49
N SER A 41 -5.07 17.73 13.68
CA SER A 41 -6.16 18.70 13.88
C SER A 41 -7.47 18.18 13.30
N ARG A 42 -8.47 18.04 14.18
CA ARG A 42 -9.76 17.34 13.98
C ARG A 42 -10.80 18.11 13.15
N ASP A 43 -10.40 19.18 12.48
CA ASP A 43 -11.31 20.26 12.03
C ASP A 43 -11.57 20.28 10.51
N TRP A 44 -11.09 19.28 9.76
CA TRP A 44 -11.40 19.10 8.34
C TRP A 44 -12.03 17.72 8.13
N PRO A 45 -13.16 17.57 7.39
CA PRO A 45 -13.64 16.25 7.01
C PRO A 45 -12.54 15.62 6.16
N PRO A 46 -11.85 14.58 6.65
CA PRO A 46 -10.67 14.06 5.98
C PRO A 46 -11.11 13.54 4.63
N GLY A 47 -10.72 14.27 3.58
CA GLY A 47 -10.85 13.79 2.22
C GLY A 47 -10.04 12.50 2.07
N PRO A 48 -10.36 11.68 1.06
CA PRO A 48 -9.69 10.41 0.86
C PRO A 48 -8.19 10.62 0.68
N ILE A 49 -7.39 9.85 1.42
CA ILE A 49 -5.93 9.84 1.34
C ILE A 49 -5.53 8.82 0.29
N TRP A 50 -4.76 9.28 -0.68
CA TRP A 50 -4.17 8.44 -1.72
C TRP A 50 -2.66 8.39 -1.51
N ILE A 51 -2.13 7.20 -1.29
CA ILE A 51 -0.69 6.96 -1.28
C ILE A 51 -0.28 6.68 -2.72
N THR A 52 0.20 7.69 -3.44
CA THR A 52 0.40 7.58 -4.89
C THR A 52 1.73 6.93 -5.30
N GLU A 53 2.70 6.85 -4.39
CA GLU A 53 4.06 6.39 -4.70
C GLU A 53 4.66 5.61 -3.51
N PHE A 54 4.03 4.51 -3.13
CA PHE A 54 4.57 3.66 -2.05
C PHE A 54 5.86 2.97 -2.49
N ASP A 55 6.99 3.34 -1.86
CA ASP A 55 8.31 2.72 -1.99
C ASP A 55 8.98 2.71 -0.60
N VAL A 56 9.71 1.63 -0.30
CA VAL A 56 10.43 1.47 0.96
C VAL A 56 11.92 1.47 0.68
N ALA A 57 12.51 2.67 0.76
CA ALA A 57 13.95 2.85 0.66
C ALA A 57 14.66 2.29 1.90
N THR A 58 15.25 1.10 1.78
CA THR A 58 16.32 0.72 2.72
C THR A 58 17.60 0.46 1.94
N VAL A 59 18.68 1.08 2.41
CA VAL A 59 20.01 1.04 1.80
C VAL A 59 20.56 -0.41 1.72
N ARG A 60 19.90 -1.39 2.36
CA ARG A 60 20.29 -2.80 2.37
C ARG A 60 19.07 -3.71 2.52
N MET A 61 18.86 -4.60 1.54
CA MET A 61 18.20 -5.89 1.81
C MET A 61 18.96 -6.57 2.97
N PRO A 62 18.30 -7.17 3.98
CA PRO A 62 16.91 -7.68 4.00
C PRO A 62 15.89 -6.76 4.70
N TRP A 63 16.25 -5.54 5.07
CA TRP A 63 15.40 -4.67 5.90
C TRP A 63 14.17 -4.15 5.15
N THR A 64 14.26 -3.95 3.83
CA THR A 64 13.12 -3.58 2.97
C THR A 64 12.00 -4.62 3.11
N VAL A 65 12.32 -5.91 2.90
CA VAL A 65 11.35 -7.03 2.96
C VAL A 65 10.62 -7.07 4.30
N LYS A 66 11.36 -6.89 5.41
CA LYS A 66 10.79 -6.94 6.77
C LYS A 66 9.85 -5.78 7.08
N ARG A 67 9.94 -4.65 6.36
CA ARG A 67 9.15 -3.44 6.63
C ARG A 67 7.93 -3.30 5.72
N VAL A 68 8.01 -3.79 4.48
CA VAL A 68 6.92 -3.67 3.50
C VAL A 68 5.62 -4.27 4.03
N GLY A 69 5.64 -5.50 4.55
CA GLY A 69 4.43 -6.17 5.05
C GLY A 69 3.71 -5.40 6.19
N PRO A 70 4.41 -5.03 7.28
CA PRO A 70 3.83 -4.21 8.34
C PRO A 70 3.31 -2.84 7.86
N LEU A 71 4.04 -2.16 6.96
CA LEU A 71 3.61 -0.87 6.42
C LEU A 71 2.34 -0.99 5.56
N LEU A 72 2.23 -2.02 4.72
CA LEU A 72 1.02 -2.28 3.93
C LEU A 72 -0.19 -2.53 4.84
N ARG A 73 -0.01 -3.29 5.93
CA ARG A 73 -1.09 -3.54 6.91
C ARG A 73 -1.52 -2.26 7.63
N GLU A 74 -0.57 -1.43 8.04
CA GLU A 74 -0.85 -0.13 8.65
C GLU A 74 -1.66 0.76 7.69
N LEU A 75 -1.17 0.94 6.46
CA LEU A 75 -1.82 1.75 5.43
C LEU A 75 -3.22 1.24 5.10
N HIS A 76 -3.39 -0.06 4.95
CA HIS A 76 -4.70 -0.69 4.69
C HIS A 76 -5.67 -0.55 5.87
N SER A 77 -5.16 -0.57 7.11
CA SER A 77 -6.00 -0.40 8.30
C SER A 77 -6.42 1.05 8.56
N HIS A 78 -5.85 2.01 7.83
CA HIS A 78 -6.07 3.43 8.10
C HIS A 78 -7.42 3.89 7.51
N PRO A 79 -8.36 4.41 8.32
CA PRO A 79 -9.76 4.64 7.92
C PRO A 79 -9.96 5.74 6.87
N TYR A 80 -8.91 6.48 6.52
CA TYR A 80 -8.93 7.53 5.51
C TYR A 80 -8.05 7.22 4.30
N VAL A 81 -7.39 6.05 4.25
CA VAL A 81 -6.62 5.65 3.07
C VAL A 81 -7.55 4.89 2.13
N ASP A 82 -7.91 5.54 1.03
CA ASP A 82 -8.83 4.98 0.03
C ASP A 82 -8.09 4.32 -1.14
N GLY A 83 -6.80 4.61 -1.29
CA GLY A 83 -6.02 4.08 -2.39
C GLY A 83 -4.52 4.06 -2.13
N LEU A 84 -3.87 3.02 -2.65
CA LEU A 84 -2.43 2.83 -2.62
C LEU A 84 -1.94 2.44 -4.01
N ILE A 85 -1.04 3.26 -4.55
CA ILE A 85 -0.31 3.04 -5.80
C ILE A 85 1.15 2.84 -5.42
N MET A 86 1.75 1.76 -5.91
CA MET A 86 3.13 1.41 -5.59
C MET A 86 4.10 1.94 -6.64
N TRP A 87 5.16 2.61 -6.18
CA TRP A 87 6.30 2.95 -7.01
C TRP A 87 7.25 1.75 -7.05
N SER A 88 6.88 0.74 -7.83
CA SER A 88 7.65 -0.49 -8.00
C SER A 88 8.08 -0.65 -9.44
N ASN A 89 9.20 -1.35 -9.66
CA ASN A 89 9.71 -1.58 -11.01
C ASN A 89 10.34 -2.96 -11.12
N VAL A 90 10.55 -3.40 -12.36
CA VAL A 90 11.36 -4.54 -12.74
C VAL A 90 12.82 -4.23 -12.43
N ARG A 91 13.52 -5.16 -11.80
CA ARG A 91 14.97 -5.07 -11.57
C ARG A 91 15.70 -5.43 -12.86
N PRO A 92 16.48 -4.51 -13.46
CA PRO A 92 17.21 -4.85 -14.68
C PRO A 92 18.45 -5.71 -14.39
N ASN A 93 18.91 -6.47 -15.41
CA ASN A 93 20.15 -7.29 -15.35
C ASN A 93 21.40 -6.46 -15.10
N VAL A 94 21.39 -5.21 -15.55
CA VAL A 94 22.55 -4.34 -15.42
C VAL A 94 22.79 -4.00 -13.95
N SER A 95 23.88 -4.55 -13.41
CA SER A 95 24.38 -4.23 -12.08
C SER A 95 25.11 -2.88 -12.15
N GLY A 96 24.40 -1.79 -11.84
CA GLY A 96 24.99 -0.45 -11.78
C GLY A 96 23.94 0.64 -11.52
N PRO A 97 24.37 1.88 -11.20
CA PRO A 97 23.48 3.02 -10.98
C PRO A 97 22.98 3.55 -12.34
N GLY A 98 22.16 2.77 -13.03
CA GLY A 98 21.52 3.15 -14.29
C GLY A 98 20.04 2.81 -14.20
N PHE A 99 19.20 3.86 -14.14
CA PHE A 99 17.73 3.87 -14.23
C PHE A 99 17.03 2.50 -14.23
N GLY A 100 17.06 1.86 -13.07
CA GLY A 100 16.46 0.57 -12.75
C GLY A 100 16.03 0.60 -11.30
N CYS A 101 15.04 -0.23 -10.93
CA CYS A 101 14.46 -0.31 -9.59
C CYS A 101 15.43 0.13 -8.46
N PHE A 102 15.14 1.27 -7.84
CA PHE A 102 16.08 1.95 -6.94
C PHE A 102 16.19 1.28 -5.57
N MET A 103 15.06 0.82 -5.01
CA MET A 103 15.00 0.31 -3.63
C MET A 103 13.99 -0.84 -3.42
N MET A 104 12.87 -0.84 -4.14
CA MET A 104 11.81 -1.83 -3.99
C MET A 104 11.40 -2.43 -5.34
N CYS A 105 11.96 -3.60 -5.67
CA CYS A 105 11.70 -4.26 -6.95
C CYS A 105 10.65 -5.33 -6.79
N TYR A 106 9.66 -5.32 -7.68
CA TYR A 106 8.63 -6.35 -7.66
C TYR A 106 9.17 -7.65 -8.24
N THR A 107 9.81 -7.55 -9.41
CA THR A 107 10.33 -8.68 -10.17
C THR A 107 11.77 -8.48 -10.62
N ASP A 108 12.44 -9.55 -11.04
CA ASP A 108 13.63 -9.47 -11.89
C ASP A 108 13.25 -9.22 -13.36
N GLU A 109 14.27 -9.04 -14.20
CA GLU A 109 14.15 -8.85 -15.66
C GLU A 109 13.37 -9.94 -16.40
N HIS A 110 13.20 -11.12 -15.81
CA HIS A 110 12.45 -12.24 -16.35
C HIS A 110 11.03 -12.30 -15.77
N TYR A 111 10.59 -11.22 -15.10
CA TYR A 111 9.31 -11.13 -14.41
C TYR A 111 9.12 -12.17 -13.31
N LYS A 112 10.23 -12.70 -12.74
CA LYS A 112 10.15 -13.56 -11.57
C LYS A 112 10.10 -12.71 -10.31
N ASN A 113 9.24 -13.11 -9.38
CA ASN A 113 9.04 -12.38 -8.14
C ASN A 113 10.34 -12.22 -7.36
N GLN A 114 10.57 -11.02 -6.83
CA GLN A 114 11.59 -10.79 -5.81
C GLN A 114 10.98 -11.01 -4.42
N PRO A 115 11.79 -11.14 -3.35
CA PRO A 115 11.27 -11.32 -2.00
C PRO A 115 10.28 -10.25 -1.53
N VAL A 116 10.38 -9.03 -2.07
CA VAL A 116 9.39 -7.98 -1.81
C VAL A 116 8.08 -8.23 -2.56
N GLY A 117 8.16 -8.64 -3.83
CA GLY A 117 7.00 -9.03 -4.61
C GLY A 117 6.23 -10.18 -3.95
N ASP A 118 6.92 -11.17 -3.37
CA ASP A 118 6.27 -12.26 -2.62
C ASP A 118 5.48 -11.74 -1.40
N VAL A 119 6.00 -10.73 -0.71
CA VAL A 119 5.31 -10.09 0.42
C VAL A 119 4.07 -9.32 -0.05
N ILE A 120 4.18 -8.60 -1.18
CA ILE A 120 3.06 -7.80 -1.72
C ILE A 120 1.98 -8.72 -2.30
N ASP A 121 2.35 -9.78 -3.02
CA ASP A 121 1.41 -10.78 -3.53
C ASP A 121 0.68 -11.49 -2.39
N GLY A 122 1.41 -11.85 -1.33
CA GLY A 122 0.83 -12.41 -0.12
C GLY A 122 -0.15 -11.44 0.53
N PHE A 123 0.24 -10.19 0.72
CA PHE A 123 -0.65 -9.15 1.25
C PHE A 123 -1.90 -8.95 0.38
N THR A 124 -1.73 -8.89 -0.94
CA THR A 124 -2.83 -8.70 -1.90
C THR A 124 -3.80 -9.88 -1.85
N ARG A 125 -3.29 -11.11 -1.79
CA ARG A 125 -4.11 -12.31 -1.62
C ARG A 125 -4.89 -12.30 -0.30
N ASP A 126 -4.23 -11.90 0.78
CA ASP A 126 -4.79 -12.05 2.12
C ASP A 126 -5.75 -10.90 2.50
N PHE A 127 -5.57 -9.70 1.94
CA PHE A 127 -6.28 -8.48 2.38
C PHE A 127 -7.02 -7.72 1.29
N ILE A 128 -6.64 -7.86 0.01
CA ILE A 128 -7.21 -7.05 -1.09
C ILE A 128 -8.13 -7.87 -1.98
N ARG A 129 -7.71 -9.07 -2.36
CA ARG A 129 -8.56 -10.01 -3.10
C ARG A 129 -9.54 -10.59 -2.10
N VAL A 130 -10.75 -10.04 -2.07
CA VAL A 130 -11.90 -10.68 -1.43
C VAL A 130 -12.13 -11.98 -2.20
N PRO A 131 -11.83 -13.17 -1.63
CA PRO A 131 -12.25 -14.41 -2.25
C PRO A 131 -13.78 -14.43 -2.24
N ASP A 132 -14.41 -15.10 -3.21
CA ASP A 132 -15.81 -15.45 -3.07
C ASP A 132 -15.95 -16.32 -1.81
N TYR A 133 -16.60 -15.78 -0.77
CA TYR A 133 -16.84 -16.49 0.47
C TYR A 133 -17.99 -17.45 0.26
N ASN A 134 -17.65 -18.70 -0.05
CA ASN A 134 -18.61 -19.79 -0.24
C ASN A 134 -18.54 -20.76 0.94
N GLY A 135 -19.69 -21.26 1.37
CA GLY A 135 -19.77 -22.34 2.33
C GLY A 135 -21.17 -22.91 2.43
N GLU A 136 -21.30 -23.96 3.23
CA GLU A 136 -22.57 -24.62 3.50
C GLU A 136 -23.12 -24.13 4.84
N THR A 137 -24.45 -24.00 4.92
CA THR A 137 -25.13 -23.79 6.19
C THR A 137 -24.97 -25.02 7.09
N ASP A 138 -24.92 -24.82 8.40
CA ASP A 138 -24.98 -25.92 9.37
C ASP A 138 -26.36 -26.59 9.40
N ASP A 139 -26.52 -27.60 10.28
CA ASP A 139 -27.79 -28.33 10.46
C ASP A 139 -28.95 -27.44 10.93
N ALA A 140 -28.66 -26.22 11.42
CA ALA A 140 -29.65 -25.22 11.82
C ALA A 140 -29.95 -24.19 10.71
N GLY A 141 -29.29 -24.29 9.55
CA GLY A 141 -29.45 -23.37 8.43
C GLY A 141 -28.59 -22.11 8.54
N VAL A 142 -27.59 -22.07 9.42
CA VAL A 142 -26.76 -20.89 9.69
C VAL A 142 -25.43 -20.99 8.96
N PHE A 143 -25.02 -19.89 8.32
CA PHE A 143 -23.68 -19.71 7.76
C PHE A 143 -22.97 -18.52 8.43
N GLU A 144 -21.78 -18.74 8.98
CA GLU A 144 -20.98 -17.70 9.63
C GLU A 144 -19.67 -17.46 8.87
N ALA A 145 -19.37 -16.20 8.57
CA ALA A 145 -18.13 -15.79 7.91
C ALA A 145 -17.56 -14.50 8.52
N SER A 146 -16.24 -14.37 8.50
CA SER A 146 -15.54 -13.11 8.80
C SER A 146 -15.17 -12.42 7.50
N LEU A 147 -15.77 -11.26 7.24
CA LEU A 147 -15.63 -10.51 6.00
C LEU A 147 -14.94 -9.17 6.26
N PHE A 148 -14.31 -8.59 5.24
CA PHE A 148 -13.77 -7.22 5.31
C PHE A 148 -14.91 -6.19 5.29
N HIS A 149 -14.63 -4.94 5.65
CA HIS A 149 -15.62 -3.88 5.45
C HIS A 149 -15.87 -3.68 3.95
N GLY A 150 -17.14 -3.51 3.56
CA GLY A 150 -17.53 -3.38 2.17
C GLY A 150 -19.00 -3.70 1.93
N GLU A 151 -19.40 -3.56 0.67
CA GLU A 151 -20.72 -3.97 0.17
C GLU A 151 -20.64 -5.42 -0.32
N TYR A 152 -21.63 -6.23 0.08
CA TYR A 152 -21.70 -7.65 -0.26
C TYR A 152 -23.08 -8.02 -0.79
N GLU A 153 -23.09 -8.99 -1.70
CA GLU A 153 -24.30 -9.66 -2.17
C GLU A 153 -24.24 -11.13 -1.73
N ALA A 154 -25.15 -11.54 -0.85
CA ALA A 154 -25.32 -12.93 -0.46
C ALA A 154 -26.28 -13.64 -1.43
N THR A 155 -25.84 -14.79 -1.92
CA THR A 155 -26.66 -15.71 -2.73
C THR A 155 -26.75 -17.06 -2.04
N VAL A 156 -27.91 -17.71 -2.14
CA VAL A 156 -28.15 -19.03 -1.57
C VAL A 156 -28.37 -20.02 -2.71
N THR A 157 -27.73 -21.17 -2.66
CA THR A 157 -27.98 -22.28 -3.57
C THR A 157 -28.67 -23.41 -2.80
N LEU A 158 -29.73 -23.97 -3.38
CA LEU A 158 -30.47 -25.08 -2.77
C LEU A 158 -29.94 -26.42 -3.31
N PRO A 159 -29.76 -27.45 -2.46
CA PRO A 159 -29.21 -28.74 -2.88
C PRO A 159 -30.07 -29.47 -3.93
N ASP A 160 -31.38 -29.21 -3.92
CA ASP A 160 -32.37 -29.83 -4.79
C ASP A 160 -32.56 -29.10 -6.13
N GLY A 161 -31.80 -28.02 -6.37
CA GLY A 161 -31.95 -27.19 -7.57
C GLY A 161 -33.27 -26.41 -7.62
N GLY A 162 -33.98 -26.29 -6.49
CA GLY A 162 -35.13 -25.43 -6.34
C GLY A 162 -34.80 -23.95 -6.60
N GLN A 163 -35.83 -23.13 -6.80
CA GLN A 163 -35.63 -21.71 -7.03
C GLN A 163 -35.09 -21.03 -5.76
N PRO A 164 -33.87 -20.44 -5.78
CA PRO A 164 -33.31 -19.80 -4.61
C PRO A 164 -34.02 -18.47 -4.30
N PRO A 165 -33.93 -17.99 -3.06
CA PRO A 165 -34.41 -16.65 -2.72
C PRO A 165 -33.63 -15.58 -3.51
N PRO A 166 -34.22 -14.39 -3.70
CA PRO A 166 -33.51 -13.26 -4.29
C PRO A 166 -32.23 -12.91 -3.51
N PRO A 167 -31.16 -12.48 -4.18
CA PRO A 167 -29.93 -12.06 -3.52
C PRO A 167 -30.18 -10.99 -2.46
N GLN A 168 -29.45 -11.08 -1.34
CA GLN A 168 -29.53 -10.11 -0.24
C GLN A 168 -28.29 -9.23 -0.27
N VAL A 169 -28.48 -7.92 -0.36
CA VAL A 169 -27.37 -6.96 -0.34
C VAL A 169 -27.24 -6.39 1.06
N PHE A 170 -26.01 -6.40 1.60
CA PHE A 170 -25.72 -5.82 2.90
C PHE A 170 -24.33 -5.17 2.93
N SER A 171 -24.18 -4.17 3.78
CA SER A 171 -22.95 -3.43 3.97
C SER A 171 -22.34 -3.77 5.32
N LEU A 172 -21.07 -4.15 5.34
CA LEU A 172 -20.29 -4.32 6.55
C LEU A 172 -19.45 -3.08 6.78
N MET A 173 -19.80 -2.33 7.81
CA MET A 173 -19.16 -1.09 8.18
C MET A 173 -18.50 -1.24 9.55
N PRO A 174 -17.40 -0.50 9.84
CA PRO A 174 -16.82 -0.48 11.17
C PRO A 174 -17.83 0.10 12.17
N VAL A 175 -18.43 -0.75 13.01
CA VAL A 175 -19.29 -0.32 14.12
C VAL A 175 -18.50 -0.38 15.43
N ARG A 176 -18.62 0.65 16.27
CA ARG A 176 -17.97 0.66 17.60
C ARG A 176 -18.58 -0.34 18.59
N GLU A 177 -19.75 -0.90 18.29
CA GLU A 177 -20.42 -2.00 18.99
C GLU A 177 -21.18 -2.84 17.94
N GLY A 178 -20.92 -4.15 17.89
CA GLY A 178 -21.36 -5.02 16.79
C GLY A 178 -22.84 -5.39 16.87
N THR A 179 -23.56 -5.14 15.78
CA THR A 179 -24.84 -5.81 15.50
C THR A 179 -24.54 -7.11 14.77
N VAL A 180 -24.85 -8.25 15.39
CA VAL A 180 -24.82 -9.55 14.69
C VAL A 180 -26.01 -9.59 13.74
N VAL A 181 -25.75 -9.55 12.44
CA VAL A 181 -26.77 -9.81 11.41
C VAL A 181 -26.91 -11.32 11.28
N ARG A 182 -28.10 -11.84 11.61
CA ARG A 182 -28.44 -13.26 11.46
C ARG A 182 -29.25 -13.42 10.19
N PHE A 183 -28.83 -14.31 9.31
CA PHE A 183 -29.59 -14.77 8.14
C PHE A 183 -30.12 -16.16 8.44
#